data_AF-A0A959I8M3-F1
#
_entry.id   AF-A0A959I8M3-F1
#
_cell.length_a   1.000
_cell.length_b   1.000
_cell.length_c   1.000
_cell.angle_alpha   90.00
_cell.angle_beta   90.00
_cell.angle_gamma   90.00
#
_symmetry.space_group_name_H-M   'P 1'
#
loop_
_entity.id
_entity.type
_entity.pdbx_description
1 polymer ?
#
loop_
_entity_poly.entity_id
_entity_poly.type
_entity_poly.pdbx_seq_one_letter_code
_entity_poly.pdbx_strand_id
1 'polypeptide(L)'
;AGTVYLDYVERPRQHTLTLIGDRGKVQWDNDTATALWYDAEEQSAHKIEPPVGFDRNDLFVGEIAHFMDSLSSGSQPSCRLEDGLRSLQIVEAVKESNKLRREVNPVELGGV
;
A
#
# COMPACT_ATOMS: atom_id res chain seq x y z
N ALA A 1 5.37 -13.64 -1.66
CA ALA A 1 5.88 -12.79 -2.76
C ALA A 1 4.86 -11.69 -2.99
N GLY A 2 5.30 -10.49 -3.38
CA GLY A 2 4.41 -9.36 -3.70
C GLY A 2 4.84 -8.73 -5.02
N THR A 3 3.88 -8.14 -5.74
CA THR A 3 4.11 -7.50 -7.03
C THR A 3 3.57 -6.08 -6.97
N VAL A 4 4.34 -5.12 -7.48
CA VAL A 4 3.89 -3.75 -7.72
C VAL A 4 3.90 -3.52 -9.23
N TYR A 5 2.75 -3.11 -9.76
CA TYR A 5 2.61 -2.69 -11.15
C TYR A 5 2.34 -1.19 -11.18
N LEU A 6 3.07 -0.47 -12.02
CA LEU A 6 2.93 0.96 -12.18
C LEU A 6 2.94 1.31 -13.66
N ASP A 7 1.85 1.95 -14.10
CA ASP A 7 1.65 2.38 -15.47
C ASP A 7 1.24 3.86 -15.48
N TYR A 8 2.03 4.68 -16.17
CA TYR A 8 1.80 6.12 -16.29
C TYR A 8 1.00 6.51 -17.54
N VAL A 9 0.74 5.57 -18.46
CA VAL A 9 0.05 5.81 -19.72
C VAL A 9 -1.38 5.29 -19.72
N GLU A 10 -1.71 4.37 -18.82
CA GLU A 10 -3.04 3.75 -18.70
C GLU A 10 -4.17 4.79 -18.53
N ARG A 11 -5.28 4.56 -19.26
CA ARG A 11 -6.52 5.34 -19.16
C ARG A 11 -7.74 4.39 -19.23
N PRO A 12 -8.67 4.44 -18.28
CA PRO A 12 -8.69 5.30 -17.08
C PRO A 12 -7.60 4.91 -16.07
N ARG A 13 -7.24 5.83 -15.17
CA ARG A 13 -6.28 5.55 -14.08
C ARG A 13 -6.81 4.40 -13.21
N GLN A 14 -5.94 3.48 -12.80
CA GLN A 14 -6.27 2.41 -11.86
C GLN A 14 -5.34 2.46 -10.65
N HIS A 15 -5.92 2.31 -9.46
CA HIS A 15 -5.15 2.13 -8.23
C HIS A 15 -5.90 1.11 -7.37
N THR A 16 -5.39 -0.11 -7.37
CA THR A 16 -6.03 -1.27 -6.74
C THR A 16 -5.02 -2.01 -5.89
N LEU A 17 -5.52 -2.72 -4.88
CA LEU A 17 -4.73 -3.60 -4.02
C LEU A 17 -5.40 -4.97 -3.98
N THR A 18 -4.61 -6.03 -4.16
CA THR A 18 -5.09 -7.39 -3.99
C THR A 18 -4.25 -8.10 -2.94
N LEU A 19 -4.89 -8.60 -1.90
CA LEU A 19 -4.29 -9.43 -0.86
C LEU A 19 -4.84 -10.85 -1.00
N ILE A 20 -3.95 -11.83 -1.12
CA ILE A 20 -4.32 -13.24 -1.26
C ILE A 20 -3.73 -13.99 -0.08
N GLY A 21 -4.61 -14.64 0.68
CA GLY A 21 -4.26 -15.51 1.80
C GLY A 21 -4.76 -16.93 1.58
N ASP A 22 -4.52 -17.79 2.56
CA ASP A 22 -5.00 -19.17 2.60
C ASP A 22 -6.53 -19.26 2.74
N ARG A 23 -7.14 -18.32 3.45
CA ARG A 23 -8.59 -18.27 3.70
C ARG A 23 -9.38 -17.44 2.71
N GLY A 24 -8.72 -16.84 1.71
CA GLY A 24 -9.43 -16.03 0.74
C GLY A 24 -8.63 -14.90 0.13
N LYS A 25 -9.37 -13.93 -0.40
CA LYS A 25 -8.81 -12.82 -1.17
C LYS A 25 -9.54 -11.52 -0.86
N VAL A 26 -8.80 -10.45 -0.66
CA VAL A 26 -9.33 -9.08 -0.57
C VAL A 26 -8.88 -8.31 -1.79
N GLN A 27 -9.82 -7.63 -2.44
CA GLN A 27 -9.57 -6.71 -3.54
C GLN A 27 -10.12 -5.34 -3.16
N TRP A 28 -9.26 -4.32 -3.18
CA TRP A 28 -9.63 -2.95 -2.88
C TRP A 28 -9.42 -2.06 -4.10
N ASP A 29 -10.34 -1.14 -4.32
CA ASP A 29 -10.32 -0.18 -5.41
C ASP A 29 -10.34 1.25 -4.85
N ASN A 30 -9.34 2.05 -5.18
CA ASN A 30 -9.21 3.42 -4.71
C ASN A 30 -10.30 4.36 -5.27
N ASP A 31 -10.81 4.12 -6.48
CA ASP A 31 -11.80 5.02 -7.11
C ASP A 31 -13.15 4.95 -6.40
N THR A 32 -13.55 3.76 -5.95
CA THR A 32 -14.79 3.53 -5.19
C THR A 32 -14.58 3.52 -3.66
N ALA A 33 -13.33 3.39 -3.22
CA ALA A 33 -12.94 3.10 -1.83
C ALA A 33 -13.59 1.83 -1.24
N THR A 34 -14.14 0.96 -2.08
CA THR A 34 -14.76 -0.30 -1.70
C THR A 34 -13.72 -1.42 -1.61
N ALA A 35 -13.89 -2.32 -0.65
CA ALA A 35 -13.21 -3.62 -0.64
C ALA A 35 -14.19 -4.78 -0.91
N LEU A 36 -13.77 -5.73 -1.74
CA LEU A 36 -14.42 -7.02 -1.95
C LEU A 36 -13.58 -8.09 -1.25
N TRP A 37 -14.18 -8.78 -0.29
CA TRP A 37 -13.57 -9.89 0.42
C TRP A 37 -14.25 -11.19 0.01
N TYR A 38 -13.49 -12.09 -0.58
CA TYR A 38 -13.90 -13.47 -0.85
C TYR A 38 -13.41 -14.37 0.29
N ASP A 39 -14.34 -15.05 0.95
CA ASP A 39 -14.07 -16.08 1.96
C ASP A 39 -14.10 -17.47 1.31
N ALA A 40 -13.00 -18.20 1.42
CA ALA A 40 -12.86 -19.50 0.79
C ALA A 40 -13.58 -20.64 1.54
N GLU A 41 -13.77 -20.50 2.86
CA GLU A 41 -14.44 -21.51 3.68
C GLU A 41 -15.96 -21.42 3.46
N GLU A 42 -16.51 -20.21 3.46
CA GLU A 42 -17.93 -19.94 3.23
C GLU A 42 -18.32 -19.92 1.75
N GLN A 43 -17.34 -19.85 0.85
CA GLN A 43 -17.52 -19.67 -0.60
C GLN A 43 -18.39 -18.45 -0.95
N SER A 44 -18.24 -17.39 -0.17
CA SER A 44 -19.05 -16.18 -0.22
C SER A 44 -18.19 -14.95 -0.58
N ALA A 45 -18.84 -13.92 -1.10
CA ALA A 45 -18.22 -12.63 -1.34
C ALA A 45 -18.93 -11.56 -0.51
N HIS A 46 -18.15 -10.77 0.21
CA HIS A 46 -18.60 -9.67 1.05
C HIS A 46 -18.11 -8.36 0.46
N LYS A 47 -19.01 -7.38 0.38
CA LYS A 47 -18.68 -6.03 -0.01
C LYS A 47 -18.57 -5.16 1.24
N ILE A 48 -17.43 -4.50 1.40
CA ILE A 48 -17.19 -3.53 2.47
C ILE A 48 -17.20 -2.16 1.81
N GLU A 49 -18.21 -1.37 2.15
CA GLU A 49 -18.33 0.01 1.68
C GLU A 49 -17.47 0.94 2.55
N PRO A 50 -16.98 2.05 1.99
CA PRO A 50 -16.35 3.08 2.80
C PRO A 50 -17.35 3.67 3.83
N PRO A 51 -16.84 4.35 4.88
CA PRO A 51 -17.70 5.05 5.83
C PRO A 51 -18.70 6.00 5.13
N VAL A 52 -19.88 6.15 5.72
CA VAL A 52 -20.89 7.07 5.17
C VAL A 52 -20.33 8.49 5.11
N GLY A 53 -20.38 9.10 3.92
CA GLY A 53 -19.88 10.44 3.69
C GLY A 53 -18.36 10.53 3.46
N PHE A 54 -17.66 9.40 3.32
CA PHE A 54 -16.24 9.38 3.02
C PHE A 54 -15.93 10.10 1.71
N ASP A 55 -15.00 11.06 1.78
CA ASP A 55 -14.36 11.68 0.63
C ASP A 55 -12.87 11.29 0.59
N ARG A 56 -12.28 11.24 -0.60
CA ARG A 56 -10.85 10.94 -0.76
C ARG A 56 -9.97 11.91 0.04
N ASN A 57 -10.39 13.16 0.18
CA ASN A 57 -9.67 14.17 0.95
C ASN A 57 -9.53 13.79 2.44
N ASP A 58 -10.45 12.97 2.97
CA ASP A 58 -10.41 12.53 4.36
C ASP A 58 -9.15 11.73 4.68
N LEU A 59 -8.58 11.03 3.69
CA LEU A 59 -7.31 10.31 3.85
C LEU A 59 -6.15 11.27 4.15
N PHE A 60 -6.07 12.38 3.42
CA PHE A 60 -5.00 13.38 3.59
C PHE A 60 -5.18 14.18 4.88
N VAL A 61 -6.43 14.54 5.21
CA VAL A 61 -6.75 15.21 6.48
C VAL A 61 -6.40 14.29 7.66
N GLY A 62 -6.75 13.00 7.58
CA GLY A 62 -6.42 12.01 8.60
C GLY A 62 -4.92 11.83 8.80
N GLU A 63 -4.13 11.82 7.72
CA GLU A 63 -2.67 11.72 7.80
C GLU A 63 -2.04 12.93 8.52
N ILE A 64 -2.46 14.16 8.16
CA ILE A 64 -1.95 15.38 8.80
C ILE A 64 -2.36 15.44 10.27
N ALA A 65 -3.62 15.11 10.58
CA ALA A 65 -4.11 15.04 11.96
C ALA A 65 -3.28 14.05 12.79
N HIS A 66 -3.06 12.83 12.27
CA HIS A 66 -2.24 11.81 12.91
C HIS A 66 -0.81 12.27 13.17
N PHE A 67 -0.21 12.99 12.21
CA PHE A 67 1.12 13.57 12.38
C PHE A 67 1.17 14.59 13.54
N MET A 68 0.21 15.52 13.61
CA MET A 68 0.11 16.51 14.68
C MET A 68 -0.15 15.87 16.05
N ASP A 69 -0.97 14.83 16.10
CA ASP A 69 -1.25 14.06 17.31
C ASP A 69 -0.01 13.32 17.80
N SER A 70 0.77 12.73 16.89
CA SER A 70 2.04 12.06 17.23
C SER A 70 3.03 13.04 17.85
N LEU A 71 3.12 14.28 17.32
CA LEU A 71 3.98 15.33 17.87
C LEU A 71 3.54 15.79 19.26
N SER A 72 2.25 15.97 19.48
CA SER A 72 1.70 16.50 20.73
C SER A 72 1.66 15.47 21.85
N SER A 73 1.32 14.21 21.54
CA SER A 73 1.23 13.12 22.52
C SER A 73 2.57 12.43 22.79
N GLY A 74 3.56 12.61 21.91
CA GLY A 74 4.79 11.82 21.91
C GLY A 74 4.57 10.35 21.53
N SER A 75 3.37 10.00 21.03
CA SER A 75 3.10 8.67 20.51
C SER A 75 3.84 8.44 19.21
N GLN A 76 4.15 7.18 18.94
CA GLN A 76 4.92 6.82 17.76
C GLN A 76 4.01 6.80 16.53
N PRO A 77 4.39 7.45 15.40
CA PRO A 77 3.55 7.45 14.22
C PRO A 77 3.40 6.05 13.64
N SER A 78 2.28 5.82 12.94
CA SER A 78 1.97 4.56 12.26
C SER A 78 2.94 4.27 11.12
N CYS A 79 3.46 5.31 10.45
CA CYS A 79 4.53 5.26 9.47
C CYS A 79 5.74 6.05 10.01
N ARG A 80 6.86 5.37 10.18
CA ARG A 80 8.09 5.94 10.74
C ARG A 80 9.11 6.26 9.66
N LEU A 81 10.21 6.92 10.04
CA LEU A 81 11.32 7.21 9.13
C LEU A 81 11.90 5.92 8.53
N GLU A 82 11.99 4.85 9.33
CA GLU A 82 12.53 3.56 8.91
C GLU A 82 11.70 2.93 7.79
N ASP A 83 10.37 3.11 7.80
CA ASP A 83 9.47 2.62 6.74
C ASP A 83 9.72 3.35 5.42
N GLY A 84 9.98 4.66 5.49
CA GLY A 84 10.39 5.48 4.36
C GLY A 84 11.75 5.07 3.79
N LEU A 85 12.74 4.84 4.66
CA LEU A 85 14.06 4.35 4.27
C LEU A 85 13.95 2.98 3.59
N ARG A 86 13.13 2.07 4.13
CA ARG A 86 12.91 0.75 3.56
C ARG A 86 12.26 0.83 2.17
N SER A 87 11.30 1.73 2.00
CA SER A 87 10.66 1.97 0.70
C SER A 87 11.68 2.48 -0.33
N LEU A 88 12.56 3.39 0.06
CA LEU A 88 13.62 3.90 -0.81
C LEU A 88 14.63 2.81 -1.21
N GLN A 89 15.02 1.94 -0.28
CA GLN A 89 15.89 0.79 -0.57
C GLN A 89 15.30 -0.14 -1.63
N ILE A 90 13.98 -0.39 -1.58
CA ILE A 90 13.28 -1.19 -2.59
C ILE A 90 13.34 -0.50 -3.96
N VAL A 91 13.08 0.81 -4.02
CA VAL A 91 13.13 1.58 -5.28
C VAL A 91 14.53 1.54 -5.91
N GLU A 92 15.59 1.72 -5.12
CA GLU A 92 16.96 1.63 -5.62
C GLU A 92 17.30 0.21 -6.09
N ALA A 93 16.86 -0.83 -5.38
CA ALA A 93 17.05 -2.21 -5.82
C ALA A 93 16.34 -2.52 -7.15
N VAL A 94 15.12 -2.00 -7.35
CA VAL A 94 14.40 -2.13 -8.63
C VAL A 94 15.16 -1.43 -9.76
N LYS A 95 15.67 -0.21 -9.52
CA LYS A 95 16.46 0.53 -10.51
C LYS A 95 17.75 -0.21 -10.88
N GLU A 96 18.45 -0.77 -9.90
CA GLU A 96 19.68 -1.53 -10.11
C GLU A 96 19.43 -2.88 -10.80
N SER A 97 18.39 -3.60 -10.38
CA SER A 97 17.92 -4.82 -11.05
C SER A 97 17.64 -4.58 -12.54
N ASN A 98 17.00 -3.47 -12.89
CA ASN A 98 16.74 -3.12 -14.29
C ASN A 98 18.03 -2.87 -15.09
N LYS A 99 19.04 -2.21 -14.49
CA LYS A 99 20.34 -2.00 -15.15
C LYS A 99 21.09 -3.32 -15.35
N LEU A 100 21.15 -4.14 -14.30
CA LEU A 100 21.94 -5.38 -14.28
C LEU A 100 21.21 -6.59 -14.89
N ARG A 101 19.90 -6.48 -15.14
CA ARG A 101 19.03 -7.54 -15.65
C ARG A 101 19.04 -8.81 -14.78
N ARG A 102 19.08 -8.63 -13.47
CA ARG A 102 19.05 -9.73 -12.48
C ARG A 102 18.37 -9.31 -11.19
N GLU A 103 17.99 -10.28 -10.38
CA GLU A 103 17.48 -10.04 -9.04
C GLU A 103 18.54 -9.34 -8.16
N VAL A 104 18.09 -8.35 -7.37
CA VAL A 104 18.92 -7.58 -6.43
C VAL A 104 18.22 -7.55 -5.09
N ASN A 105 18.95 -7.87 -4.02
CA ASN A 105 18.43 -7.80 -2.66
C ASN A 105 18.49 -6.34 -2.16
N PRO A 106 17.35 -5.73 -1.76
CA PRO A 106 17.33 -4.35 -1.28
C PRO A 106 18.09 -4.11 0.02
N VAL A 107 18.36 -5.16 0.82
CA VAL A 107 19.12 -5.04 2.08
C VAL A 107 20.61 -4.78 1.82
N GLU A 108 21.15 -5.27 0.70
CA GLU A 108 22.59 -5.21 0.40
C GLU A 108 23.05 -3.85 -0.16
N LEU A 109 22.11 -3.02 -0.62
CA LEU A 109 22.39 -1.68 -1.15
C LEU A 109 22.44 -0.59 -0.07
N GLY A 110 21.97 -0.90 1.15
CA GLY A 110 21.85 0.05 2.26
C GLY A 110 23.01 0.00 3.26
N GLY A 111 24.15 -0.57 2.90
CA GLY A 111 25.35 -0.63 3.75
C GLY A 111 26.01 0.75 3.93
N VAL A 112 25.43 1.56 4.81
CA VAL A 112 26.12 2.62 5.56
C VAL A 112 25.96 2.31 7.04
#